data_AF-A0A4Z0KI56-F1
#
_entry.id   AF-A0A4Z0KI56-F1
#
_cell.length_a   1.000
_cell.length_b   1.000
_cell.length_c   1.000
_cell.angle_alpha   90.00
_cell.angle_beta   90.00
_cell.angle_gamma   90.00
#
_symmetry.space_group_name_H-M   'P 1'
#
loop_
_entity.id
_entity.type
_entity.pdbx_description
1 polymer ?
#
loop_
_entity_poly.entity_id
_entity_poly.type
_entity_poly.pdbx_seq_one_letter_code
_entity_poly.pdbx_strand_id
1 'polypeptide(L)'
;MIDDSYNEYFSGFNVLMTMQKDEELEWITDWARFYARIHDVNAILLFDNGSRKYSLEQLREALTTVTEIHRIAIVKWPFPYGPQGGKWDGRQASWDSDFCQIGAFQTARHKFLHMSNGVINADIDELVIPLNQTTLFDALADSKNGMVGYGGHWIENSKIGNGGMQLPRFWDHFLTRDRDDPCASKWTGRPNIWPKDAHPTAHFVRNIEYLPSPDFYIAHFRALNSGWKSADRLTNVPNTDLLIDMPLTKVLKKAYSDDADARKDWEPKELSITDMHQYRFQCWIRARIDRLSEDSISWNKRWLWRYSVPVFEAKTDTGQIAFDFHIDDSHVRLAIAARDRNDMDALTAKLEGIEHHLDDLAPKHMGYWISAMPYSSAQDPTWDMAAQHLYHQMVIVYDRLNGSS
;
A
#
# COMPACT_ATOMS: atom_id res chain seq x y z
N MET A 1 37.26 -12.44 0.69
CA MET A 1 37.32 -10.97 0.81
C MET A 1 35.99 -10.53 1.41
N ILE A 2 36.03 -9.74 2.48
CA ILE A 2 34.82 -9.04 2.94
C ILE A 2 34.65 -7.91 1.91
N ASP A 3 33.56 -7.96 1.16
CA ASP A 3 33.26 -6.95 0.14
C ASP A 3 33.03 -5.58 0.80
N ASP A 4 33.41 -4.51 0.12
CA ASP A 4 33.30 -3.16 0.65
C ASP A 4 31.83 -2.77 0.83
N SER A 5 31.59 -1.90 1.82
CA SER A 5 30.29 -1.26 1.98
C SER A 5 30.12 -0.18 0.91
N TYR A 6 28.97 -0.13 0.26
CA TYR A 6 28.61 0.88 -0.75
C TYR A 6 27.67 1.95 -0.19
N ASN A 7 27.60 2.09 1.14
CA ASN A 7 26.67 3.02 1.78
C ASN A 7 26.96 4.48 1.39
N GLU A 8 28.22 4.85 1.20
CA GLU A 8 28.59 6.21 0.77
C GLU A 8 28.07 6.56 -0.63
N TYR A 9 27.89 5.57 -1.51
CA TYR A 9 27.45 5.79 -2.90
C TYR A 9 26.06 6.43 -3.00
N PHE A 10 25.18 6.10 -2.05
CA PHE A 10 23.82 6.65 -1.94
C PHE A 10 23.67 7.64 -0.79
N SER A 11 24.77 8.14 -0.20
CA SER A 11 24.67 9.04 0.94
C SER A 11 23.88 10.31 0.60
N GLY A 12 22.79 10.55 1.33
CA GLY A 12 21.92 11.71 1.13
C GLY A 12 21.02 11.65 -0.12
N PHE A 13 21.04 10.57 -0.90
CA PHE A 13 20.18 10.42 -2.08
C PHE A 13 18.77 9.89 -1.73
N ASN A 14 17.81 10.28 -2.55
CA ASN A 14 16.44 9.78 -2.59
C ASN A 14 16.40 8.56 -3.51
N VAL A 15 16.47 7.36 -2.93
CA VAL A 15 16.68 6.14 -3.70
C VAL A 15 15.36 5.47 -4.05
N LEU A 16 15.21 5.04 -5.29
CA LEU A 16 14.18 4.12 -5.73
C LEU A 16 14.77 2.72 -5.89
N MET A 17 14.13 1.73 -5.29
CA MET A 17 14.63 0.36 -5.25
C MET A 17 13.60 -0.63 -5.78
N THR A 18 14.08 -1.60 -6.56
CA THR A 18 13.28 -2.75 -6.99
C THR A 18 14.14 -3.97 -7.32
N MET A 19 13.46 -5.11 -7.51
CA MET A 19 14.01 -6.28 -8.17
C MET A 19 13.18 -6.54 -9.43
N GLN A 20 13.86 -6.77 -10.55
CA GLN A 20 13.19 -7.02 -11.83
C GLN A 20 13.82 -8.21 -12.56
N LYS A 21 13.06 -8.78 -13.50
CA LYS A 21 13.58 -9.73 -14.49
C LYS A 21 12.86 -9.56 -15.81
N ASP A 22 13.61 -9.32 -16.89
CA ASP A 22 13.10 -9.28 -18.26
C ASP A 22 11.93 -8.30 -18.48
N GLU A 23 11.82 -7.25 -17.65
CA GLU A 23 10.85 -6.16 -17.88
C GLU A 23 11.34 -5.24 -19.00
N GLU A 24 10.43 -4.67 -19.78
CA GLU A 24 10.79 -3.81 -20.91
C GLU A 24 11.54 -2.54 -20.45
N LEU A 25 12.57 -2.14 -21.20
CA LEU A 25 13.41 -0.99 -20.83
C LEU A 25 12.61 0.32 -20.81
N GLU A 26 11.60 0.42 -21.67
CA GLU A 26 10.65 1.53 -21.73
C GLU A 26 9.85 1.65 -20.42
N TRP A 27 9.36 0.53 -19.86
CA TRP A 27 8.64 0.53 -18.58
C TRP A 27 9.55 0.96 -17.44
N ILE A 28 10.78 0.45 -17.41
CA ILE A 28 11.78 0.82 -16.39
C ILE A 28 12.12 2.32 -16.47
N THR A 29 12.25 2.85 -17.67
CA THR A 29 12.58 4.27 -17.90
C THR A 29 11.41 5.18 -17.52
N ASP A 30 10.18 4.80 -17.87
CA ASP A 30 8.98 5.54 -17.46
C ASP A 30 8.79 5.54 -15.95
N TRP A 31 8.94 4.38 -15.33
CA TRP A 31 8.91 4.21 -13.88
C TRP A 31 9.93 5.14 -13.21
N ALA A 32 11.19 5.13 -13.65
CA ALA A 32 12.21 6.04 -13.15
C ALA A 32 11.84 7.52 -13.33
N ARG A 33 11.33 7.90 -14.51
CA ARG A 33 10.90 9.28 -14.81
C ARG A 33 9.76 9.74 -13.91
N PHE A 34 8.76 8.88 -13.69
CA PHE A 34 7.66 9.17 -12.78
C PHE A 34 8.17 9.49 -11.38
N TYR A 35 8.94 8.59 -10.79
CA TYR A 35 9.41 8.77 -9.42
C TYR A 35 10.35 9.97 -9.27
N ALA A 36 11.16 10.26 -10.30
CA ALA A 36 12.01 11.44 -10.29
C ALA A 36 11.21 12.75 -10.24
N ARG A 37 10.10 12.83 -10.99
CA ARG A 37 9.31 14.07 -11.14
C ARG A 37 8.21 14.24 -10.09
N ILE A 38 7.72 13.14 -9.56
CA ILE A 38 6.59 13.13 -8.61
C ILE A 38 7.08 13.02 -7.17
N HIS A 39 8.22 12.36 -6.96
CA HIS A 39 8.75 12.08 -5.64
C HIS A 39 10.23 12.46 -5.49
N ASP A 40 10.78 13.29 -6.36
CA ASP A 40 12.16 13.79 -6.25
C ASP A 40 13.21 12.68 -6.09
N VAL A 41 12.95 11.51 -6.68
CA VAL A 41 13.94 10.43 -6.75
C VAL A 41 15.10 10.89 -7.65
N ASN A 42 16.31 10.74 -7.13
CA ASN A 42 17.54 11.12 -7.83
C ASN A 42 18.59 10.00 -7.81
N ALA A 43 18.21 8.80 -7.36
CA ALA A 43 19.06 7.63 -7.36
C ALA A 43 18.25 6.33 -7.52
N ILE A 44 18.85 5.31 -8.16
CA ILE A 44 18.22 4.00 -8.37
C ILE A 44 19.15 2.89 -7.90
N LEU A 45 18.59 1.95 -7.13
CA LEU A 45 19.20 0.66 -6.78
C LEU A 45 18.33 -0.47 -7.34
N LEU A 46 18.83 -1.16 -8.35
CA LEU A 46 18.07 -2.19 -9.06
C LEU A 46 18.78 -3.54 -8.95
N PHE A 47 18.06 -4.56 -8.46
CA PHE A 47 18.53 -5.94 -8.48
C PHE A 47 18.01 -6.64 -9.74
N ASP A 48 18.90 -6.95 -10.67
CA ASP A 48 18.56 -7.68 -11.90
C ASP A 48 18.59 -9.19 -11.60
N ASN A 49 17.42 -9.84 -11.64
CA ASN A 49 17.29 -11.26 -11.34
C ASN A 49 17.61 -12.17 -12.53
N GLY A 50 18.68 -11.83 -13.26
CA GLY A 50 19.19 -12.61 -14.37
C GLY A 50 18.39 -12.42 -15.64
N SER A 51 18.13 -11.16 -16.01
CA SER A 51 17.51 -10.81 -17.28
C SER A 51 18.34 -11.32 -18.47
N ARG A 52 17.64 -11.64 -19.56
CA ARG A 52 18.16 -12.19 -20.81
C ARG A 52 17.74 -11.36 -22.02
N LYS A 53 16.71 -10.51 -21.91
CA LYS A 53 16.26 -9.64 -23.01
C LYS A 53 17.29 -8.57 -23.40
N TYR A 54 18.10 -8.12 -22.46
CA TYR A 54 19.12 -7.09 -22.64
C TYR A 54 20.30 -7.33 -21.71
N SER A 55 21.41 -6.66 -21.99
CA SER A 55 22.56 -6.59 -21.10
C SER A 55 22.35 -5.57 -19.97
N LEU A 56 23.08 -5.72 -18.86
CA LEU A 56 23.06 -4.74 -17.77
C LEU A 56 23.54 -3.36 -18.21
N GLU A 57 24.37 -3.30 -19.25
CA GLU A 57 24.85 -2.03 -19.81
C GLU A 57 23.73 -1.30 -20.56
N GLN A 58 22.95 -2.01 -21.38
CA GLN A 58 21.76 -1.43 -22.02
C GLN A 58 20.72 -0.95 -20.99
N LEU A 59 20.55 -1.70 -19.90
CA LEU A 59 19.69 -1.27 -18.79
C LEU A 59 20.23 0.03 -18.14
N ARG A 60 21.54 0.10 -17.92
CA ARG A 60 22.20 1.30 -17.37
C ARG A 60 22.02 2.49 -18.31
N GLU A 61 22.27 2.30 -19.60
CA GLU A 61 22.11 3.33 -20.64
C GLU A 61 20.66 3.85 -20.68
N ALA A 62 19.67 2.96 -20.67
CA ALA A 62 18.26 3.34 -20.62
C ALA A 62 17.95 4.22 -19.39
N LEU A 63 18.39 3.81 -18.20
CA LEU A 63 18.20 4.61 -16.98
C LEU A 63 18.93 5.96 -17.01
N THR A 64 20.10 6.06 -17.66
CA THR A 64 20.82 7.34 -17.79
C THR A 64 20.11 8.37 -18.68
N THR A 65 19.09 7.96 -19.44
CA THR A 65 18.25 8.89 -20.21
C THR A 65 17.32 9.73 -19.31
N VAL A 66 17.09 9.31 -18.06
CA VAL A 66 16.34 10.07 -17.06
C VAL A 66 17.32 11.00 -16.34
N THR A 67 17.41 12.24 -16.82
CA THR A 67 18.44 13.22 -16.41
C THR A 67 18.44 13.58 -14.93
N GLU A 68 17.30 13.44 -14.28
CA GLU A 68 17.07 13.68 -12.86
C GLU A 68 17.72 12.58 -11.96
N ILE A 69 18.05 11.41 -12.54
CA ILE A 69 18.71 10.32 -11.83
C ILE A 69 20.23 10.48 -11.90
N HIS A 70 20.85 10.78 -10.76
CA HIS A 70 22.27 11.08 -10.66
C HIS A 70 23.13 9.89 -10.23
N ARG A 71 22.53 8.85 -9.64
CA ARG A 71 23.22 7.64 -9.17
C ARG A 71 22.44 6.40 -9.55
N ILE A 72 23.10 5.46 -10.19
CA ILE A 72 22.51 4.18 -10.58
C ILE A 72 23.43 3.07 -10.07
N ALA A 73 22.88 2.10 -9.35
CA ALA A 73 23.54 0.84 -9.06
C ALA A 73 22.66 -0.31 -9.55
N ILE A 74 23.22 -1.13 -10.45
CA ILE A 74 22.57 -2.35 -10.94
C ILE A 74 23.33 -3.54 -10.36
N VAL A 75 22.67 -4.29 -9.49
CA VAL A 75 23.24 -5.47 -8.84
C VAL A 75 22.79 -6.70 -9.61
N LYS A 76 23.74 -7.40 -10.23
CA LYS A 76 23.47 -8.72 -10.81
C LYS A 76 23.08 -9.68 -9.68
N TRP A 77 21.86 -10.20 -9.71
CA TRP A 77 21.28 -11.02 -8.63
C TRP A 77 20.67 -12.33 -9.16
N PRO A 78 21.46 -13.22 -9.79
CA PRO A 78 20.96 -14.33 -10.60
C PRO A 78 20.59 -15.57 -9.75
N PHE A 79 19.91 -15.36 -8.63
CA PHE A 79 19.48 -16.43 -7.74
C PHE A 79 18.07 -16.91 -8.10
N PRO A 80 17.74 -18.21 -7.94
CA PRO A 80 16.37 -18.69 -8.10
C PRO A 80 15.43 -17.93 -7.18
N TYR A 81 14.27 -17.49 -7.67
CA TYR A 81 13.34 -16.66 -6.88
C TYR A 81 12.89 -17.36 -5.59
N GLY A 82 12.57 -18.66 -5.72
CA GLY A 82 12.00 -19.51 -4.69
C GLY A 82 10.53 -19.83 -4.95
N PRO A 83 10.00 -20.94 -4.40
CA PRO A 83 8.60 -21.29 -4.57
C PRO A 83 7.73 -20.29 -3.81
N GLN A 84 6.89 -19.55 -4.52
CA GLN A 84 5.91 -18.69 -3.87
C GLN A 84 4.94 -19.57 -3.08
N GLY A 85 4.44 -19.05 -1.95
CA GLY A 85 3.35 -19.69 -1.22
C GLY A 85 2.32 -18.67 -0.77
N GLY A 86 1.39 -19.02 0.12
CA GLY A 86 0.17 -18.22 0.34
C GLY A 86 -0.77 -18.26 -0.88
N LYS A 87 -1.71 -17.32 -1.00
CA LYS A 87 -2.74 -17.33 -2.08
C LYS A 87 -2.21 -17.06 -3.50
N TRP A 88 -0.90 -16.79 -3.66
CA TRP A 88 -0.32 -16.25 -4.88
C TRP A 88 -0.37 -17.21 -6.09
N ASP A 89 -0.41 -18.53 -5.86
CA ASP A 89 -0.49 -19.56 -6.91
C ASP A 89 -1.84 -20.33 -6.92
N GLY A 90 -2.84 -19.83 -6.17
CA GLY A 90 -4.12 -20.51 -5.98
C GLY A 90 -4.05 -21.75 -5.07
N ARG A 91 -2.89 -22.12 -4.55
CA ARG A 91 -2.72 -23.17 -3.54
C ARG A 91 -2.52 -22.49 -2.21
N GLN A 92 -3.33 -22.79 -1.20
CA GLN A 92 -3.06 -22.33 0.17
C GLN A 92 -1.79 -23.02 0.71
N ALA A 93 -0.63 -22.60 0.23
CA ALA A 93 0.66 -23.09 0.64
C ALA A 93 1.05 -22.40 1.95
N SER A 94 1.48 -23.19 2.94
CA SER A 94 1.87 -22.72 4.28
C SER A 94 3.27 -22.08 4.33
N TRP A 95 3.98 -22.01 3.21
CA TRP A 95 5.31 -21.44 3.12
C TRP A 95 5.31 -20.04 2.50
N ASP A 96 6.32 -19.26 2.85
CA ASP A 96 6.64 -17.96 2.26
C ASP A 96 8.13 -18.03 1.88
N SER A 97 8.42 -18.58 0.70
CA SER A 97 9.80 -18.92 0.27
C SER A 97 10.33 -17.97 -0.81
N ASP A 98 10.04 -16.68 -0.70
CA ASP A 98 10.58 -15.62 -1.56
C ASP A 98 12.03 -15.24 -1.17
N PHE A 99 12.88 -16.26 -0.93
CA PHE A 99 14.22 -16.10 -0.35
C PHE A 99 15.14 -15.22 -1.19
N CYS A 100 14.97 -15.22 -2.52
CA CYS A 100 15.74 -14.36 -3.41
C CYS A 100 15.48 -12.88 -3.13
N GLN A 101 14.20 -12.51 -3.01
CA GLN A 101 13.77 -11.14 -2.82
C GLN A 101 14.15 -10.65 -1.41
N ILE A 102 13.94 -11.50 -0.39
CA ILE A 102 14.38 -11.20 0.97
C ILE A 102 15.90 -10.97 1.02
N GLY A 103 16.70 -11.83 0.37
CA GLY A 103 18.16 -11.69 0.31
C GLY A 103 18.61 -10.39 -0.35
N ALA A 104 17.96 -9.99 -1.45
CA ALA A 104 18.23 -8.71 -2.09
C ALA A 104 17.90 -7.53 -1.18
N PHE A 105 16.78 -7.56 -0.47
CA PHE A 105 16.34 -6.46 0.39
C PHE A 105 17.24 -6.30 1.62
N GLN A 106 17.70 -7.40 2.21
CA GLN A 106 18.71 -7.35 3.28
C GLN A 106 20.04 -6.80 2.75
N THR A 107 20.46 -7.22 1.55
CA THR A 107 21.68 -6.69 0.91
C THR A 107 21.54 -5.19 0.65
N ALA A 108 20.39 -4.75 0.12
CA ALA A 108 20.10 -3.34 -0.11
C ALA A 108 20.25 -2.52 1.17
N ARG A 109 19.57 -2.94 2.24
CA ARG A 109 19.62 -2.28 3.55
C ARG A 109 21.04 -2.10 4.08
N HIS A 110 21.79 -3.20 4.15
CA HIS A 110 23.07 -3.21 4.87
C HIS A 110 24.25 -2.73 4.04
N LYS A 111 24.22 -2.98 2.72
CA LYS A 111 25.35 -2.69 1.83
C LYS A 111 25.23 -1.34 1.14
N PHE A 112 24.02 -0.86 0.84
CA PHE A 112 23.81 0.29 -0.03
C PHE A 112 23.03 1.43 0.62
N LEU A 113 21.96 1.13 1.36
CA LEU A 113 20.93 2.11 1.70
C LEU A 113 21.06 2.66 3.12
N HIS A 114 22.03 2.23 3.91
CA HIS A 114 22.13 2.68 5.30
C HIS A 114 22.29 4.20 5.38
N MET A 115 23.03 4.83 4.46
CA MET A 115 23.28 6.28 4.49
C MET A 115 22.39 7.09 3.53
N SER A 116 21.40 6.48 2.87
CA SER A 116 20.50 7.22 1.99
C SER A 116 19.56 8.15 2.76
N ASN A 117 19.02 9.19 2.10
CA ASN A 117 18.01 10.05 2.72
C ASN A 117 16.70 9.27 2.96
N GLY A 118 16.39 8.37 2.04
CA GLY A 118 15.31 7.41 2.11
C GLY A 118 15.40 6.41 0.97
N VAL A 119 14.51 5.42 1.00
CA VAL A 119 14.30 4.47 -0.08
C VAL A 119 12.81 4.25 -0.31
N ILE A 120 12.38 4.35 -1.56
CA ILE A 120 11.06 3.89 -2.02
C ILE A 120 11.23 2.46 -2.53
N ASN A 121 10.43 1.52 -2.03
CA ASN A 121 10.31 0.19 -2.60
C ASN A 121 9.03 0.11 -3.44
N ALA A 122 9.19 -0.07 -4.76
CA ALA A 122 8.10 -0.22 -5.71
C ALA A 122 8.52 -1.15 -6.85
N ASP A 123 7.61 -2.01 -7.32
CA ASP A 123 7.85 -2.83 -8.50
C ASP A 123 7.76 -1.99 -9.78
N ILE A 124 8.30 -2.47 -10.90
CA ILE A 124 8.29 -1.74 -12.18
C ILE A 124 6.85 -1.48 -12.66
N ASP A 125 5.88 -2.29 -12.25
CA ASP A 125 4.46 -2.15 -12.59
C ASP A 125 3.66 -1.34 -11.54
N GLU A 126 4.34 -0.65 -10.62
CA GLU A 126 3.73 0.06 -9.49
C GLU A 126 4.15 1.54 -9.44
N LEU A 127 3.16 2.44 -9.40
CA LEU A 127 3.36 3.87 -9.17
C LEU A 127 2.72 4.30 -7.86
N VAL A 128 3.46 4.95 -6.98
CA VAL A 128 2.89 5.56 -5.78
C VAL A 128 2.32 6.93 -6.14
N ILE A 129 1.03 7.12 -5.89
CA ILE A 129 0.28 8.30 -6.30
C ILE A 129 0.07 9.20 -5.08
N PRO A 130 0.63 10.42 -5.07
CA PRO A 130 0.33 11.40 -4.04
C PRO A 130 -1.08 11.95 -4.23
N LEU A 131 -1.80 12.09 -3.12
CA LEU A 131 -3.16 12.61 -3.09
C LEU A 131 -3.21 14.12 -2.81
N ASN A 132 -2.07 14.67 -2.41
CA ASN A 132 -1.81 16.08 -2.17
C ASN A 132 -0.46 16.46 -2.83
N GLN A 133 0.12 17.63 -2.48
CA GLN A 133 1.39 18.09 -3.06
C GLN A 133 2.65 17.54 -2.36
N THR A 134 2.49 16.71 -1.33
CA THR A 134 3.58 16.16 -0.52
C THR A 134 4.28 15.03 -1.25
N THR A 135 5.61 15.02 -1.26
CA THR A 135 6.38 13.90 -1.79
C THR A 135 6.54 12.80 -0.75
N LEU A 136 6.93 11.59 -1.17
CA LEU A 136 7.22 10.50 -0.24
C LEU A 136 8.40 10.82 0.69
N PHE A 137 9.40 11.58 0.23
CA PHE A 137 10.56 11.92 1.06
C PHE A 137 10.26 13.05 2.06
N ASP A 138 9.35 13.98 1.72
CA ASP A 138 8.84 14.96 2.69
C ASP A 138 8.05 14.24 3.79
N ALA A 139 7.11 13.38 3.40
CA ALA A 139 6.34 12.57 4.35
C ALA A 139 7.25 11.65 5.20
N LEU A 140 8.33 11.13 4.60
CA LEU A 140 9.33 10.33 5.32
C LEU A 140 10.13 11.18 6.32
N ALA A 141 10.47 12.42 5.97
CA ALA A 141 11.16 13.34 6.87
C ALA A 141 10.34 13.66 8.13
N ASP A 142 9.02 13.74 7.98
CA ASP A 142 8.07 13.97 9.08
C ASP A 142 7.72 12.68 9.87
N SER A 143 8.12 11.51 9.39
CA SER A 143 7.80 10.22 10.02
C SER A 143 8.64 9.96 11.28
N LYS A 144 7.98 9.61 12.40
CA LYS A 144 8.65 9.34 13.68
C LYS A 144 9.52 8.07 13.67
N ASN A 145 9.11 7.05 12.92
CA ASN A 145 9.74 5.73 12.86
C ASN A 145 10.56 5.52 11.58
N GLY A 146 10.72 6.55 10.74
CA GLY A 146 11.42 6.42 9.46
C GLY A 146 10.70 5.54 8.46
N MET A 147 9.36 5.52 8.48
CA MET A 147 8.52 4.70 7.60
C MET A 147 7.29 5.47 7.14
N VAL A 148 6.97 5.31 5.86
CA VAL A 148 5.69 5.67 5.26
C VAL A 148 5.17 4.43 4.55
N GLY A 149 4.08 3.87 5.03
CA GLY A 149 3.38 2.79 4.33
C GLY A 149 2.33 3.34 3.39
N TYR A 150 1.87 2.53 2.44
CA TYR A 150 0.68 2.87 1.64
C TYR A 150 0.08 1.58 1.06
N GLY A 151 -1.25 1.53 1.02
CA GLY A 151 -1.99 0.45 0.36
C GLY A 151 -2.08 0.71 -1.15
N GLY A 152 -2.67 -0.22 -1.89
CA GLY A 152 -2.83 -0.04 -3.32
C GLY A 152 -4.06 -0.72 -3.90
N HIS A 153 -4.36 -0.39 -5.14
CA HIS A 153 -5.42 -1.00 -5.93
C HIS A 153 -4.97 -1.23 -7.37
N TRP A 154 -5.71 -2.10 -8.04
CA TRP A 154 -5.41 -2.52 -9.40
C TRP A 154 -5.81 -1.46 -10.42
N ILE A 155 -4.89 -1.17 -11.34
CA ILE A 155 -5.18 -0.49 -12.60
C ILE A 155 -5.35 -1.58 -13.65
N GLU A 156 -6.56 -1.62 -14.19
CA GLU A 156 -7.04 -2.70 -15.03
C GLU A 156 -6.38 -2.67 -16.41
N ASN A 157 -6.21 -3.86 -16.98
CA ASN A 157 -5.76 -4.02 -18.36
C ASN A 157 -6.91 -3.77 -19.33
N SER A 158 -7.37 -2.52 -19.33
CA SER A 158 -8.26 -2.03 -20.37
C SER A 158 -7.66 -0.82 -21.04
N LYS A 159 -7.61 -0.87 -22.36
CA LYS A 159 -7.14 0.24 -23.18
C LYS A 159 -8.33 1.14 -23.48
N ILE A 160 -8.15 2.44 -23.34
CA ILE A 160 -9.03 3.41 -23.98
C ILE A 160 -8.39 3.75 -25.33
N GLY A 161 -9.10 3.59 -26.46
CA GLY A 161 -8.61 3.96 -27.80
C GLY A 161 -8.33 2.79 -28.77
N ASN A 162 -8.10 3.11 -30.04
CA ASN A 162 -7.91 2.13 -31.12
C ASN A 162 -6.56 1.41 -30.97
N GLY A 163 -6.63 0.13 -30.61
CA GLY A 163 -5.48 -0.74 -30.36
C GLY A 163 -4.60 -0.95 -31.59
N GLY A 164 -3.36 -0.49 -31.49
CA GLY A 164 -2.23 -1.05 -32.24
C GLY A 164 -1.46 -2.08 -31.39
N MET A 165 -0.55 -2.81 -32.05
CA MET A 165 0.46 -3.72 -31.45
C MET A 165 1.54 -3.00 -30.60
N GLN A 166 1.29 -1.77 -30.16
CA GLN A 166 2.27 -1.00 -29.40
C GLN A 166 2.35 -1.50 -27.95
N LEU A 167 3.58 -1.44 -27.41
CA LEU A 167 3.87 -1.74 -26.03
C LEU A 167 3.03 -0.85 -25.11
N PRO A 168 2.25 -1.40 -24.16
CA PRO A 168 1.43 -0.58 -23.27
C PRO A 168 2.31 0.31 -22.40
N ARG A 169 1.91 1.57 -22.21
CA ARG A 169 2.61 2.53 -21.35
C ARG A 169 1.72 2.91 -20.17
N PHE A 170 2.30 3.48 -19.11
CA PHE A 170 1.54 3.85 -17.91
C PHE A 170 0.34 4.77 -18.22
N TRP A 171 0.51 5.73 -19.13
CA TRP A 171 -0.54 6.67 -19.54
C TRP A 171 -1.65 6.07 -20.40
N ASP A 172 -1.52 4.82 -20.85
CA ASP A 172 -2.58 4.11 -21.55
C ASP A 172 -3.62 3.51 -20.59
N HIS A 173 -3.28 3.44 -19.30
CA HIS A 173 -4.02 2.71 -18.27
C HIS A 173 -4.31 3.59 -17.06
N PHE A 174 -5.59 3.87 -16.81
CA PHE A 174 -6.03 4.67 -15.67
C PHE A 174 -7.44 4.27 -15.21
N LEU A 175 -7.88 3.09 -15.64
CA LEU A 175 -9.16 2.52 -15.28
C LEU A 175 -8.98 1.52 -14.15
N THR A 176 -9.90 1.53 -13.20
CA THR A 176 -9.87 0.67 -12.02
C THR A 176 -11.26 0.11 -11.75
N ARG A 177 -11.32 -1.07 -11.13
CA ARG A 177 -12.57 -1.60 -10.57
C ARG A 177 -12.68 -1.05 -9.15
N ASP A 178 -13.73 -0.27 -8.90
CA ASP A 178 -14.04 0.16 -7.55
C ASP A 178 -14.30 -1.08 -6.67
N ARG A 179 -13.77 -1.08 -5.43
CA ARG A 179 -14.06 -2.09 -4.37
C ARG A 179 -13.55 -3.53 -4.59
N ASP A 180 -12.72 -3.79 -5.58
CA ASP A 180 -12.08 -5.10 -5.73
C ASP A 180 -10.93 -5.29 -4.72
N ASP A 181 -10.52 -6.55 -4.52
CA ASP A 181 -9.45 -6.96 -3.59
C ASP A 181 -8.23 -6.02 -3.74
N PRO A 182 -7.86 -5.27 -2.68
CA PRO A 182 -6.72 -4.36 -2.72
C PRO A 182 -5.43 -5.12 -3.02
N CYS A 183 -4.53 -4.47 -3.73
CA CYS A 183 -3.22 -5.06 -3.99
C CYS A 183 -2.35 -4.97 -2.72
N ALA A 184 -1.24 -5.70 -2.75
CA ALA A 184 -0.35 -5.77 -1.60
C ALA A 184 0.30 -4.39 -1.32
N SER A 185 0.44 -4.06 -0.04
CA SER A 185 1.05 -2.79 0.38
C SER A 185 2.51 -2.67 -0.04
N LYS A 186 3.00 -1.43 -0.07
CA LYS A 186 4.42 -1.09 -0.23
C LYS A 186 4.79 -0.03 0.80
N TRP A 187 6.07 0.33 0.80
CA TRP A 187 6.65 1.18 1.81
C TRP A 187 7.78 2.04 1.27
N THR A 188 7.91 3.20 1.89
CA THR A 188 9.08 4.07 1.82
C THR A 188 9.70 4.13 3.21
N GLY A 189 11.02 4.16 3.32
CA GLY A 189 11.65 4.19 4.63
C GLY A 189 13.06 4.73 4.67
N ARG A 190 13.55 4.95 5.89
CA ARG A 190 14.86 5.55 6.17
C ARG A 190 15.74 4.56 6.96
N PRO A 191 16.59 3.77 6.29
CA PRO A 191 17.27 2.64 6.92
C PRO A 191 18.28 2.98 8.04
N ASN A 192 18.82 4.21 8.12
CA ASN A 192 19.75 4.60 9.19
C ASN A 192 19.13 4.61 10.59
N ILE A 193 17.82 4.87 10.70
CA ILE A 193 17.12 4.98 11.99
C ILE A 193 16.32 3.73 12.36
N TRP A 194 16.30 2.72 11.48
CA TRP A 194 15.63 1.46 11.76
C TRP A 194 16.34 0.68 12.89
N PRO A 195 15.59 -0.03 13.74
CA PRO A 195 16.19 -0.92 14.74
C PRO A 195 16.99 -2.03 14.05
N LYS A 196 18.02 -2.55 14.73
CA LYS A 196 18.98 -3.48 14.13
C LYS A 196 18.31 -4.74 13.56
N ASP A 197 17.28 -5.23 14.24
CA ASP A 197 16.47 -6.40 13.89
C ASP A 197 15.33 -6.11 12.91
N ALA A 198 15.23 -4.92 12.35
CA ALA A 198 14.28 -4.64 11.26
C ALA A 198 14.59 -5.48 10.02
N HIS A 199 13.59 -6.07 9.38
CA HIS A 199 13.83 -6.84 8.15
C HIS A 199 12.92 -6.36 7.02
N PRO A 200 13.45 -5.60 6.04
CA PRO A 200 12.66 -5.21 4.87
C PRO A 200 12.25 -6.44 4.05
N THR A 201 10.98 -6.47 3.66
CA THR A 201 10.38 -7.44 2.74
C THR A 201 9.70 -6.68 1.60
N ALA A 202 9.16 -7.40 0.60
CA ALA A 202 8.46 -6.78 -0.52
C ALA A 202 7.31 -5.87 -0.11
N HIS A 203 6.57 -6.21 0.95
CA HIS A 203 5.32 -5.53 1.29
C HIS A 203 5.33 -4.82 2.64
N PHE A 204 6.26 -5.22 3.52
CA PHE A 204 6.39 -4.63 4.85
C PHE A 204 7.81 -4.72 5.42
N VAL A 205 8.12 -3.90 6.41
CA VAL A 205 9.37 -4.02 7.18
C VAL A 205 9.05 -4.69 8.53
N ARG A 206 9.53 -5.93 8.72
CA ARG A 206 9.34 -6.65 9.99
C ARG A 206 10.01 -5.88 11.12
N ASN A 207 9.43 -5.95 12.32
CA ASN A 207 9.90 -5.28 13.54
C ASN A 207 9.89 -3.75 13.48
N ILE A 208 9.12 -3.15 12.57
CA ILE A 208 8.74 -1.75 12.62
C ILE A 208 7.23 -1.65 12.45
N GLU A 209 6.56 -1.04 13.43
CA GLU A 209 5.14 -0.73 13.33
C GLU A 209 4.95 0.61 12.64
N TYR A 210 4.21 0.63 11.54
CA TYR A 210 3.82 1.84 10.82
C TYR A 210 2.47 1.64 10.17
N LEU A 211 1.81 2.77 9.91
CA LEU A 211 0.52 2.80 9.28
C LEU A 211 0.63 3.23 7.82
N PRO A 212 -0.24 2.67 6.94
CA PRO A 212 -0.43 3.24 5.62
C PRO A 212 -0.88 4.69 5.73
N SER A 213 -0.14 5.57 5.07
CA SER A 213 -0.38 7.00 5.03
C SER A 213 -1.63 7.29 4.20
N PRO A 214 -2.45 8.25 4.67
CA PRO A 214 -3.62 8.69 3.94
C PRO A 214 -3.36 9.42 2.64
N ASP A 215 -2.13 9.88 2.47
CA ASP A 215 -1.77 10.82 1.42
C ASP A 215 -1.23 10.13 0.17
N PHE A 216 -1.07 8.80 0.19
CA PHE A 216 -0.46 8.03 -0.89
C PHE A 216 -1.15 6.68 -1.06
N TYR A 217 -1.32 6.22 -2.30
CA TYR A 217 -1.66 4.83 -2.62
C TYR A 217 -0.79 4.31 -3.77
N ILE A 218 -0.73 2.99 -3.97
CA ILE A 218 -0.08 2.36 -5.12
C ILE A 218 -1.12 2.09 -6.20
N ALA A 219 -0.88 2.63 -7.39
CA ALA A 219 -1.51 2.16 -8.62
C ALA A 219 -0.71 0.96 -9.15
N HIS A 220 -1.30 -0.24 -9.11
CA HIS A 220 -0.65 -1.48 -9.57
C HIS A 220 -1.19 -1.90 -10.94
N PHE A 221 -0.36 -1.83 -11.97
CA PHE A 221 -0.78 -1.95 -13.36
C PHE A 221 -0.78 -3.40 -13.84
N ARG A 222 -1.96 -3.95 -14.14
CA ARG A 222 -2.09 -5.30 -14.70
C ARG A 222 -1.45 -5.44 -16.09
N ALA A 223 -1.52 -4.37 -16.89
CA ALA A 223 -1.08 -4.37 -18.28
C ALA A 223 0.44 -4.27 -18.47
N LEU A 224 1.16 -3.76 -17.47
CA LEU A 224 2.61 -3.54 -17.52
C LEU A 224 3.33 -4.71 -16.87
N ASN A 225 3.06 -5.92 -17.38
CA ASN A 225 3.62 -7.14 -16.82
C ASN A 225 4.14 -8.00 -17.97
N SER A 226 5.32 -8.60 -17.82
CA SER A 226 5.86 -9.54 -18.82
C SER A 226 5.27 -10.95 -18.71
N GLY A 227 4.30 -11.18 -17.81
CA GLY A 227 3.57 -12.43 -17.63
C GLY A 227 4.38 -13.54 -16.93
N TRP A 228 5.61 -13.26 -16.51
CA TRP A 228 6.52 -14.27 -15.97
C TRP A 228 6.11 -14.81 -14.60
N LYS A 229 5.39 -14.00 -13.80
CA LYS A 229 4.80 -14.39 -12.50
C LYS A 229 3.37 -14.91 -12.64
N SER A 230 2.55 -14.23 -13.43
CA SER A 230 1.10 -14.46 -13.47
C SER A 230 0.53 -14.03 -14.82
N ALA A 231 0.25 -15.00 -15.70
CA ALA A 231 -0.22 -14.72 -17.06
C ALA A 231 -1.69 -14.25 -17.12
N ASP A 232 -2.47 -14.52 -16.08
CA ASP A 232 -3.86 -14.09 -15.91
C ASP A 232 -4.01 -12.55 -15.91
N ARG A 233 -3.01 -11.83 -15.40
CA ARG A 233 -2.95 -10.37 -15.38
C ARG A 233 -2.98 -9.72 -16.76
N LEU A 234 -2.62 -10.46 -17.81
CA LEU A 234 -2.66 -9.98 -19.20
C LEU A 234 -4.05 -10.06 -19.83
N THR A 235 -5.05 -10.59 -19.11
CA THR A 235 -6.42 -10.68 -19.62
C THR A 235 -7.02 -9.27 -19.75
N ASN A 236 -7.46 -8.92 -20.96
CA ASN A 236 -8.12 -7.65 -21.20
C ASN A 236 -9.54 -7.68 -20.61
N VAL A 237 -9.92 -6.59 -19.94
CA VAL A 237 -11.25 -6.43 -19.34
C VAL A 237 -12.03 -5.32 -20.04
N PRO A 238 -13.31 -5.54 -20.41
CA PRO A 238 -14.14 -4.50 -21.01
C PRO A 238 -14.28 -3.26 -20.11
N ASN A 239 -14.37 -2.08 -20.73
CA ASN A 239 -14.53 -0.79 -20.06
C ASN A 239 -15.89 -0.55 -19.40
N THR A 240 -16.86 -1.47 -19.55
CA THR A 240 -18.27 -1.21 -19.23
C THR A 240 -18.53 -0.90 -17.76
N ASP A 241 -17.70 -1.42 -16.85
CA ASP A 241 -17.88 -1.31 -15.40
C ASP A 241 -16.64 -0.72 -14.69
N LEU A 242 -15.74 -0.09 -15.45
CA LEU A 242 -14.51 0.47 -14.90
C LEU A 242 -14.67 1.96 -14.60
N LEU A 243 -14.12 2.39 -13.46
CA LEU A 243 -14.04 3.80 -13.08
C LEU A 243 -12.71 4.38 -13.50
N ILE A 244 -12.70 5.69 -13.70
CA ILE A 244 -11.51 6.48 -13.95
C ILE A 244 -10.79 6.77 -12.62
N ASP A 245 -9.50 6.46 -12.53
CA ASP A 245 -8.65 6.88 -11.43
C ASP A 245 -8.17 8.33 -11.65
N MET A 246 -8.86 9.25 -11.00
CA MET A 246 -8.66 10.69 -11.14
C MET A 246 -7.32 11.19 -10.58
N PRO A 247 -6.92 10.87 -9.33
CA PRO A 247 -5.59 11.17 -8.82
C PRO A 247 -4.48 10.63 -9.73
N LEU A 248 -4.56 9.36 -10.13
CA LEU A 248 -3.57 8.75 -11.02
C LEU A 248 -3.44 9.56 -12.30
N THR A 249 -4.56 9.88 -12.96
CA THR A 249 -4.48 10.52 -14.27
C THR A 249 -3.91 11.93 -14.19
N LYS A 250 -4.21 12.68 -13.13
CA LYS A 250 -3.60 14.00 -12.89
C LYS A 250 -2.08 13.89 -12.74
N VAL A 251 -1.61 12.89 -12.01
CA VAL A 251 -0.18 12.69 -11.76
C VAL A 251 0.52 12.15 -13.01
N LEU A 252 -0.09 11.26 -13.79
CA LEU A 252 0.46 10.80 -15.07
C LEU A 252 0.64 11.95 -16.06
N LYS A 253 -0.34 12.86 -16.19
CA LYS A 253 -0.20 14.07 -17.01
C LYS A 253 0.98 14.93 -16.59
N LYS A 254 1.20 15.08 -15.28
CA LYS A 254 2.36 15.83 -14.73
C LYS A 254 3.68 15.09 -15.01
N ALA A 255 3.73 13.79 -14.75
CA ALA A 255 4.93 12.98 -14.87
C ALA A 255 5.43 12.89 -16.32
N TYR A 256 4.53 12.91 -17.30
CA TYR A 256 4.83 12.67 -18.71
C TYR A 256 4.40 13.83 -19.63
N SER A 257 4.32 15.06 -19.12
CA SER A 257 3.81 16.22 -19.86
C SER A 257 4.56 16.57 -21.15
N ASP A 258 5.84 16.24 -21.17
CA ASP A 258 6.81 16.47 -22.25
C ASP A 258 6.98 15.24 -23.16
N ASP A 259 6.39 14.10 -22.82
CA ASP A 259 6.39 12.93 -23.69
C ASP A 259 5.47 13.20 -24.89
N ALA A 260 5.97 12.93 -26.09
CA ALA A 260 5.24 13.17 -27.33
C ALA A 260 4.10 12.15 -27.51
N ASP A 261 4.28 10.94 -26.96
CA ASP A 261 3.35 9.83 -27.06
C ASP A 261 2.36 9.78 -25.87
N ALA A 262 2.60 10.57 -24.82
CA ALA A 262 1.65 10.70 -23.73
C ALA A 262 0.35 11.36 -24.21
N ARG A 263 -0.79 10.75 -23.82
CA ARG A 263 -2.12 11.23 -24.19
C ARG A 263 -2.44 12.57 -23.53
N LYS A 264 -2.59 13.61 -24.37
CA LYS A 264 -2.87 15.00 -23.95
C LYS A 264 -4.35 15.37 -24.03
N ASP A 265 -5.15 14.56 -24.71
CA ASP A 265 -6.53 14.82 -25.14
C ASP A 265 -7.61 14.30 -24.18
N TRP A 266 -7.21 13.61 -23.10
CA TRP A 266 -8.18 13.05 -22.17
C TRP A 266 -8.59 14.07 -21.11
N GLU A 267 -9.83 14.53 -21.16
CA GLU A 267 -10.42 15.36 -20.10
C GLU A 267 -11.13 14.47 -19.07
N PRO A 268 -10.64 14.43 -17.82
CA PRO A 268 -11.35 13.72 -16.77
C PRO A 268 -12.73 14.36 -16.54
N LYS A 269 -13.79 13.56 -16.41
CA LYS A 269 -15.02 14.07 -15.80
C LYS A 269 -14.75 14.31 -14.32
N GLU A 270 -15.03 15.53 -13.84
CA GLU A 270 -15.01 15.80 -12.40
C GLU A 270 -16.02 14.87 -11.71
N LEU A 271 -15.50 14.13 -10.75
CA LEU A 271 -16.29 13.42 -9.77
C LEU A 271 -16.51 14.35 -8.56
N SER A 272 -17.72 14.30 -8.03
CA SER A 272 -18.19 15.07 -6.88
C SER A 272 -17.46 14.69 -5.58
N ILE A 273 -17.56 15.51 -4.53
CA ILE A 273 -16.98 15.21 -3.19
C ILE A 273 -17.49 13.88 -2.60
N THR A 274 -18.64 13.39 -3.07
CA THR A 274 -19.19 12.05 -2.76
C THR A 274 -18.38 10.89 -3.35
N ASP A 275 -17.41 11.17 -4.23
CA ASP A 275 -16.54 10.19 -4.90
C ASP A 275 -15.15 10.10 -4.24
N MET A 276 -15.09 10.27 -2.91
CA MET A 276 -13.88 9.94 -2.17
C MET A 276 -13.55 8.46 -2.40
N HIS A 277 -12.48 8.19 -3.16
CA HIS A 277 -11.88 6.86 -3.25
C HIS A 277 -11.86 6.20 -1.86
N GLN A 278 -12.36 4.96 -1.76
CA GLN A 278 -12.48 4.23 -0.48
C GLN A 278 -11.17 4.28 0.31
N TYR A 279 -10.03 4.24 -0.37
CA TYR A 279 -8.71 4.41 0.24
C TYR A 279 -8.53 5.77 0.94
N ARG A 280 -8.84 6.90 0.29
CA ARG A 280 -8.81 8.24 0.92
C ARG A 280 -9.72 8.31 2.14
N PHE A 281 -10.87 7.66 2.08
CA PHE A 281 -11.80 7.61 3.18
C PHE A 281 -11.28 6.75 4.36
N GLN A 282 -10.80 5.53 4.11
CA GLN A 282 -10.16 4.65 5.10
C GLN A 282 -9.02 5.37 5.83
N CYS A 283 -8.25 6.12 5.06
CA CYS A 283 -7.13 6.89 5.49
C CYS A 283 -7.50 8.10 6.35
N TRP A 284 -8.49 8.87 5.90
CA TRP A 284 -9.07 9.98 6.64
C TRP A 284 -9.71 9.52 7.96
N ILE A 285 -10.53 8.45 7.94
CA ILE A 285 -11.21 7.97 9.14
C ILE A 285 -10.21 7.47 10.17
N ARG A 286 -9.13 6.81 9.76
CA ARG A 286 -8.07 6.37 10.68
C ARG A 286 -7.40 7.53 11.39
N ALA A 287 -6.96 8.54 10.63
CA ALA A 287 -6.37 9.75 11.21
C ALA A 287 -7.35 10.52 12.10
N ARG A 288 -8.66 10.42 11.82
CA ARG A 288 -9.70 11.00 12.66
C ARG A 288 -9.86 10.24 13.98
N ILE A 289 -9.97 8.91 13.93
CA ILE A 289 -10.05 8.04 15.12
C ILE A 289 -8.81 8.21 16.00
N ASP A 290 -7.60 8.23 15.42
CA ASP A 290 -6.36 8.43 16.17
C ASP A 290 -6.40 9.73 16.98
N ARG A 291 -6.78 10.86 16.34
CA ARG A 291 -6.93 12.16 17.03
C ARG A 291 -8.00 12.16 18.11
N LEU A 292 -9.12 11.46 17.88
CA LEU A 292 -10.18 11.35 18.88
C LEU A 292 -9.74 10.51 20.08
N SER A 293 -8.88 9.51 19.86
CA SER A 293 -8.44 8.56 20.88
C SER A 293 -7.27 9.00 21.76
N GLU A 294 -6.63 10.15 21.48
CA GLU A 294 -5.37 10.58 22.14
C GLU A 294 -5.44 10.52 23.67
N ASP A 295 -6.61 10.78 24.27
CA ASP A 295 -6.80 10.85 25.73
C ASP A 295 -7.73 9.77 26.32
N SER A 296 -8.23 8.80 25.52
CA SER A 296 -9.27 7.86 25.96
C SER A 296 -8.93 6.38 25.80
N ILE A 297 -8.49 5.97 24.61
CA ILE A 297 -8.21 4.56 24.29
C ILE A 297 -6.78 4.41 23.83
N SER A 298 -6.01 3.59 24.54
CA SER A 298 -4.65 3.26 24.14
C SER A 298 -4.61 2.07 23.18
N TRP A 299 -4.36 2.33 21.89
CA TRP A 299 -4.20 1.29 20.88
C TRP A 299 -2.84 0.58 20.99
N ASN A 300 -2.84 -0.73 21.20
CA ASN A 300 -1.62 -1.53 21.23
C ASN A 300 -1.22 -2.06 19.85
N LYS A 301 -2.13 -2.06 18.87
CA LYS A 301 -1.80 -2.33 17.46
C LYS A 301 -2.79 -1.60 16.56
N ARG A 302 -2.31 -1.11 15.42
CA ARG A 302 -3.13 -0.51 14.37
C ARG A 302 -2.68 -1.10 13.04
N TRP A 303 -3.59 -1.57 12.20
CA TRP A 303 -3.23 -2.24 10.95
C TRP A 303 -4.39 -2.26 9.95
N LEU A 304 -4.15 -2.74 8.73
CA LEU A 304 -5.19 -2.99 7.74
C LEU A 304 -5.40 -4.50 7.59
N TRP A 305 -6.59 -4.99 7.92
CA TRP A 305 -6.98 -6.36 7.57
C TRP A 305 -7.39 -6.43 6.10
N ARG A 306 -6.84 -7.43 5.38
CA ARG A 306 -6.98 -7.57 3.92
C ARG A 306 -6.73 -6.27 3.14
N TYR A 307 -5.87 -5.40 3.66
CA TYR A 307 -5.48 -4.12 3.05
C TYR A 307 -6.61 -3.09 2.85
N SER A 308 -7.83 -3.33 3.36
CA SER A 308 -8.99 -2.42 3.18
C SER A 308 -9.83 -2.18 4.43
N VAL A 309 -9.61 -2.96 5.50
CA VAL A 309 -10.35 -2.81 6.75
C VAL A 309 -9.41 -2.23 7.81
N PRO A 310 -9.57 -0.95 8.19
CA PRO A 310 -8.86 -0.39 9.34
C PRO A 310 -9.18 -1.16 10.61
N VAL A 311 -8.14 -1.63 11.28
CA VAL A 311 -8.24 -2.37 12.54
C VAL A 311 -7.48 -1.62 13.63
N PHE A 312 -8.18 -1.33 14.72
CA PHE A 312 -7.63 -0.79 15.96
C PHE A 312 -7.71 -1.85 17.04
N GLU A 313 -6.57 -2.29 17.59
CA GLU A 313 -6.56 -3.25 18.68
C GLU A 313 -6.22 -2.55 20.00
N ALA A 314 -6.97 -2.90 21.04
CA ALA A 314 -6.72 -2.47 22.40
C ALA A 314 -6.66 -3.67 23.35
N LYS A 315 -5.82 -3.55 24.38
CA LYS A 315 -5.86 -4.46 25.53
C LYS A 315 -6.92 -3.97 26.51
N THR A 316 -7.72 -4.92 27.00
CA THR A 316 -8.74 -4.72 28.01
C THR A 316 -8.62 -5.77 29.11
N ASP A 317 -9.37 -5.64 30.19
CA ASP A 317 -9.48 -6.70 31.21
C ASP A 317 -10.08 -8.01 30.66
N THR A 318 -10.81 -7.92 29.53
CA THR A 318 -11.40 -9.07 28.84
C THR A 318 -10.50 -9.71 27.78
N GLY A 319 -9.27 -9.21 27.62
CA GLY A 319 -8.32 -9.71 26.62
C GLY A 319 -8.02 -8.68 25.52
N GLN A 320 -7.51 -9.19 24.40
CA GLN A 320 -7.13 -8.35 23.25
C GLN A 320 -8.30 -8.24 22.27
N ILE A 321 -8.82 -7.03 22.14
CA ILE A 321 -10.01 -6.73 21.35
C ILE A 321 -9.62 -5.90 20.13
N ALA A 322 -10.23 -6.21 18.99
CA ALA A 322 -10.08 -5.55 17.71
C ALA A 322 -11.38 -4.81 17.35
N PHE A 323 -11.22 -3.59 16.85
CA PHE A 323 -12.25 -2.73 16.30
C PHE A 323 -12.01 -2.55 14.80
N ASP A 324 -12.85 -3.17 13.99
CA ASP A 324 -12.73 -3.27 12.55
C ASP A 324 -13.69 -2.29 11.86
N PHE A 325 -13.19 -1.45 10.97
CA PHE A 325 -14.01 -0.50 10.22
C PHE A 325 -14.30 -1.01 8.81
N HIS A 326 -15.55 -1.39 8.54
CA HIS A 326 -16.02 -1.77 7.21
C HIS A 326 -16.71 -0.59 6.55
N ILE A 327 -16.16 -0.14 5.43
CA ILE A 327 -16.59 1.10 4.76
C ILE A 327 -17.23 0.73 3.42
N ASP A 328 -18.45 1.21 3.18
CA ASP A 328 -19.13 1.23 1.89
C ASP A 328 -19.57 2.65 1.52
N ASP A 329 -20.18 2.84 0.34
CA ASP A 329 -20.54 4.15 -0.24
C ASP A 329 -21.40 5.04 0.64
N SER A 330 -22.16 4.43 1.54
CA SER A 330 -23.23 5.10 2.26
C SER A 330 -23.13 4.89 3.77
N HIS A 331 -22.28 3.96 4.21
CA HIS A 331 -22.15 3.59 5.60
C HIS A 331 -20.69 3.29 5.96
N VAL A 332 -20.35 3.64 7.20
CA VAL A 332 -19.22 3.03 7.90
C VAL A 332 -19.78 2.15 9.00
N ARG A 333 -19.29 0.91 9.06
CA ARG A 333 -19.69 -0.09 10.04
C ARG A 333 -18.52 -0.43 10.96
N LEU A 334 -18.75 -0.40 12.26
CA LEU A 334 -17.80 -0.88 13.26
C LEU A 334 -18.08 -2.35 13.57
N ALA A 335 -17.08 -3.23 13.55
CA ALA A 335 -17.18 -4.59 14.07
C ALA A 335 -16.19 -4.77 15.24
N ILE A 336 -16.55 -5.62 16.19
CA ILE A 336 -15.75 -5.88 17.40
C ILE A 336 -15.45 -7.37 17.43
N ALA A 337 -14.17 -7.70 17.62
CA ALA A 337 -13.70 -9.08 17.61
C ALA A 337 -12.62 -9.29 18.68
N ALA A 338 -12.47 -10.53 19.13
CA ALA A 338 -11.38 -10.98 20.00
C ALA A 338 -10.56 -12.06 19.28
N ARG A 339 -9.29 -12.18 19.68
CA ARG A 339 -8.31 -13.03 18.97
C ARG A 339 -8.43 -14.52 19.25
N ASP A 340 -9.18 -14.93 20.27
CA ASP A 340 -9.47 -16.34 20.51
C ASP A 340 -10.89 -16.56 21.03
N ARG A 341 -11.33 -17.82 21.01
CA ARG A 341 -12.72 -18.17 21.33
C ARG A 341 -13.08 -17.91 22.79
N ASN A 342 -12.13 -18.01 23.71
CA ASN A 342 -12.41 -17.79 25.12
C ASN A 342 -12.59 -16.28 25.39
N ASP A 343 -11.76 -15.44 24.76
CA ASP A 343 -11.91 -13.99 24.80
C ASP A 343 -13.22 -13.55 24.15
N MET A 344 -13.70 -14.26 23.11
CA MET A 344 -14.99 -13.97 22.47
C MET A 344 -16.19 -14.21 23.39
N ASP A 345 -16.19 -15.31 24.15
CA ASP A 345 -17.28 -15.61 25.08
C ASP A 345 -17.29 -14.57 26.24
N ALA A 346 -16.11 -14.18 26.72
CA ALA A 346 -15.95 -13.14 27.74
C ALA A 346 -16.39 -11.75 27.23
N LEU A 347 -16.04 -11.40 25.99
CA LEU A 347 -16.48 -10.19 25.30
C LEU A 347 -18.01 -10.15 25.23
N THR A 348 -18.64 -11.22 24.74
CA THR A 348 -20.10 -11.33 24.62
C THR A 348 -20.80 -11.08 25.96
N ALA A 349 -20.34 -11.77 27.02
CA ALA A 349 -20.94 -11.65 28.35
C ALA A 349 -20.80 -10.24 28.95
N LYS A 350 -19.75 -9.49 28.60
CA LYS A 350 -19.52 -8.14 29.12
C LYS A 350 -20.29 -7.06 28.37
N LEU A 351 -20.55 -7.28 27.08
CA LEU A 351 -21.38 -6.41 26.26
C LEU A 351 -22.88 -6.60 26.53
N GLU A 352 -23.26 -7.70 27.17
CA GLU A 352 -24.65 -7.93 27.61
C GLU A 352 -25.12 -6.78 28.54
N GLY A 353 -26.26 -6.17 28.18
CA GLY A 353 -26.91 -5.09 28.91
C GLY A 353 -26.61 -3.67 28.43
N ILE A 354 -25.64 -3.44 27.54
CA ILE A 354 -25.36 -2.12 26.95
C ILE A 354 -25.89 -1.98 25.52
N GLU A 355 -26.63 -2.97 25.01
CA GLU A 355 -27.11 -3.02 23.62
C GLU A 355 -28.00 -1.82 23.26
N HIS A 356 -28.68 -1.24 24.25
CA HIS A 356 -29.53 -0.06 24.08
C HIS A 356 -28.75 1.27 24.01
N HIS A 357 -27.45 1.26 24.35
CA HIS A 357 -26.54 2.39 24.19
C HIS A 357 -25.74 2.31 22.88
N LEU A 358 -25.92 1.22 22.14
CA LEU A 358 -25.22 0.94 20.90
C LEU A 358 -26.24 0.96 19.74
N ASP A 359 -25.86 1.50 18.59
CA ASP A 359 -26.77 1.73 17.44
C ASP A 359 -27.05 0.47 16.62
N ASP A 360 -28.32 0.26 16.20
CA ASP A 360 -28.92 -0.95 15.60
C ASP A 360 -27.96 -2.00 15.00
N LEU A 361 -27.93 -3.12 15.68
CA LEU A 361 -26.75 -3.90 15.96
C LEU A 361 -26.88 -5.30 15.33
N ALA A 362 -27.22 -5.35 14.04
CA ALA A 362 -27.61 -6.63 13.43
C ALA A 362 -26.40 -7.50 13.02
N PRO A 363 -26.36 -8.79 13.38
CA PRO A 363 -25.29 -9.71 12.99
C PRO A 363 -25.39 -10.09 11.51
N LYS A 364 -24.25 -10.10 10.82
CA LYS A 364 -24.06 -11.01 9.67
C LYS A 364 -22.73 -11.73 9.80
N HIS A 365 -22.79 -13.06 9.74
CA HIS A 365 -21.64 -13.96 9.81
C HIS A 365 -20.55 -13.63 8.78
N MET A 366 -19.28 -13.66 9.18
CA MET A 366 -18.15 -13.91 8.28
C MET A 366 -17.15 -14.89 8.90
N GLY A 367 -16.60 -15.76 8.05
CA GLY A 367 -15.85 -16.96 8.43
C GLY A 367 -14.57 -16.71 9.24
N TYR A 368 -14.33 -17.70 10.11
CA TYR A 368 -13.18 -17.97 11.00
C TYR A 368 -13.09 -17.27 12.36
N TRP A 369 -14.01 -16.40 12.73
CA TRP A 369 -14.17 -15.93 14.12
C TRP A 369 -15.65 -15.85 14.50
N ILE A 370 -15.98 -16.22 15.74
CA ILE A 370 -17.33 -16.01 16.27
C ILE A 370 -17.41 -14.51 16.59
N SER A 371 -18.27 -13.76 15.90
CA SER A 371 -18.55 -12.37 16.22
C SER A 371 -19.49 -12.33 17.43
N ALA A 372 -19.05 -11.70 18.51
CA ALA A 372 -19.91 -11.21 19.57
C ALA A 372 -20.43 -9.87 19.06
N MET A 373 -21.70 -9.84 18.72
CA MET A 373 -22.40 -8.64 18.30
C MET A 373 -22.12 -7.43 19.22
N PRO A 374 -22.23 -6.17 18.75
CA PRO A 374 -22.66 -5.78 17.39
C PRO A 374 -22.16 -4.44 16.76
N TYR A 375 -22.70 -4.14 15.55
CA TYR A 375 -22.37 -3.08 14.55
C TYR A 375 -23.07 -1.71 14.67
N SER A 376 -22.34 -0.59 14.80
CA SER A 376 -22.92 0.75 14.53
C SER A 376 -22.84 1.08 13.03
N SER A 377 -23.92 1.64 12.45
CA SER A 377 -23.94 2.21 11.11
C SER A 377 -24.34 3.68 11.15
N ALA A 378 -23.42 4.58 10.80
CA ALA A 378 -23.74 6.00 10.68
C ALA A 378 -24.02 6.36 9.21
N GLN A 379 -25.23 6.85 8.95
CA GLN A 379 -25.59 7.62 7.77
C GLN A 379 -25.79 9.09 8.19
N ASP A 380 -24.77 9.66 8.82
CA ASP A 380 -24.80 11.03 9.29
C ASP A 380 -24.69 12.02 8.12
N PRO A 381 -25.19 13.27 8.25
CA PRO A 381 -25.18 14.24 7.16
C PRO A 381 -23.77 14.63 6.69
N THR A 382 -22.73 14.29 7.48
CA THR A 382 -21.32 14.41 7.10
C THR A 382 -20.50 13.24 7.62
N TRP A 383 -19.42 12.91 6.91
CA TRP A 383 -18.46 11.88 7.33
C TRP A 383 -17.81 12.16 8.70
N ASP A 384 -17.60 13.42 9.07
CA ASP A 384 -17.01 13.77 10.39
C ASP A 384 -17.91 13.36 11.54
N MET A 385 -19.23 13.55 11.39
CA MET A 385 -20.21 13.10 12.37
C MET A 385 -20.22 11.58 12.48
N ALA A 386 -20.15 10.86 11.35
CA ALA A 386 -20.06 9.39 11.35
C ALA A 386 -18.81 8.89 12.10
N ALA A 387 -17.65 9.52 11.91
CA ALA A 387 -16.43 9.16 12.61
C ALA A 387 -16.49 9.45 14.13
N GLN A 388 -17.06 10.59 14.52
CA GLN A 388 -17.29 10.93 15.94
C GLN A 388 -18.26 9.95 16.60
N HIS A 389 -19.35 9.60 15.90
CA HIS A 389 -20.32 8.63 16.38
C HIS A 389 -19.66 7.25 16.60
N LEU A 390 -18.96 6.72 15.61
CA LEU A 390 -18.30 5.41 15.73
C LEU A 390 -17.23 5.41 16.83
N TYR A 391 -16.46 6.48 16.97
CA TYR A 391 -15.53 6.62 18.09
C TYR A 391 -16.24 6.59 19.44
N HIS A 392 -17.38 7.28 19.58
CA HIS A 392 -18.17 7.24 20.81
C HIS A 392 -18.61 5.80 21.15
N GLN A 393 -19.03 5.04 20.14
CA GLN A 393 -19.40 3.62 20.29
C GLN A 393 -18.19 2.79 20.76
N MET A 394 -17.00 3.04 20.23
CA MET A 394 -15.76 2.38 20.69
C MET A 394 -15.45 2.70 22.15
N VAL A 395 -15.66 3.93 22.61
CA VAL A 395 -15.42 4.33 24.01
C VAL A 395 -16.38 3.62 24.95
N ILE A 396 -17.69 3.59 24.64
CA ILE A 396 -18.68 2.85 25.45
C ILE A 396 -18.24 1.39 25.63
N VAL A 397 -17.84 0.74 24.53
CA VAL A 397 -17.36 -0.64 24.54
C VAL A 397 -16.09 -0.76 25.38
N TYR A 398 -15.09 0.08 25.12
CA TYR A 398 -13.80 0.01 25.80
C TYR A 398 -13.93 0.20 27.32
N ASP A 399 -14.72 1.18 27.75
CA ASP A 399 -14.98 1.47 29.17
C ASP A 399 -15.70 0.30 29.84
N ARG A 400 -16.72 -0.25 29.18
CA ARG A 400 -17.46 -1.41 29.68
C ARG A 400 -16.55 -2.62 29.89
N LEU A 401 -15.62 -2.86 28.97
CA LEU A 401 -14.69 -3.99 29.06
C LEU A 401 -13.64 -3.82 30.15
N ASN A 402 -13.29 -2.58 30.52
CA ASN A 402 -12.40 -2.26 31.64
C ASN A 402 -13.13 -2.01 32.97
N GLY A 403 -14.44 -2.26 33.03
CA GLY A 403 -15.23 -2.13 34.26
C GLY A 403 -15.57 -0.69 34.66
N SER A 404 -15.36 0.28 33.77
CA SER A 404 -15.89 1.63 33.90
C SER A 404 -17.38 1.62 33.52
N SER A 405 -18.21 2.22 34.38
CA SER A 405 -19.68 2.10 34.39
C SER A 405 -20.38 2.78 33.23
#